data_AF-A0AAU9DTJ9-F1
#
_entry.id   AF-A0AAU9DTJ9-F1
#
_cell.length_a   1.000
_cell.length_b   1.000
_cell.length_c   1.000
_cell.angle_alpha   90.00
_cell.angle_beta   90.00
_cell.angle_gamma   90.00
#
_symmetry.space_group_name_H-M   'P 1'
#
loop_
_entity.id
_entity.type
_entity.pdbx_description
1 polymer ?
#
loop_
_entity_poly.entity_id
_entity_poly.type
_entity_poly.pdbx_seq_one_letter_code
_entity_poly.pdbx_strand_id
1 'polypeptide(L)'
;MGIRESNVNFERALKYTDMVPLLEKSKKRWTGELVKEELEKLKKDLGGISYAIGDYGSVIKKGLKLSNIKHIHDVTHKIALIVEKLYKKDERYIEFTQNMSKMRLKLSQSDIAHIIPPKQRKKSRFQNINIISDYGMKILKMLKKQEKIEKIREKSNWVKEYKEFIEELSLINNSTLKIQKILKKQSFSIKTVSKCKYILEKLKSEKGKEFSKQMNSYFEEVLELMPDKEKLICTSDIIESNFGKYKNYISDNSMAGITNLVLCIPAFTLKLTKEEIKEALEKTKMIDIENWTKENIGSTLLKRRRDALGTQKVA
;
A
#
# COMPACT_ATOMS: atom_id res chain seq x y z
N MET A 1 1.90 -11.76 -10.18
CA MET A 1 3.36 -11.57 -10.09
C MET A 1 3.94 -12.63 -9.17
N GLY A 2 5.17 -13.06 -9.40
CA GLY A 2 5.89 -13.98 -8.52
C GLY A 2 7.40 -13.79 -8.62
N ILE A 3 8.14 -14.44 -7.74
CA ILE A 3 9.61 -14.40 -7.69
C ILE A 3 10.09 -15.82 -7.47
N ARG A 4 11.04 -16.31 -8.28
CA ARG A 4 11.71 -17.58 -8.00
C ARG A 4 12.58 -17.41 -6.76
N GLU A 5 12.45 -18.31 -5.80
CA GLU A 5 13.16 -18.22 -4.52
C GLU A 5 14.68 -18.13 -4.70
N SER A 6 15.24 -18.86 -5.67
CA SER A 6 16.67 -18.82 -6.05
C SER A 6 17.16 -17.44 -6.50
N ASN A 7 16.26 -16.57 -6.94
CA ASN A 7 16.59 -15.26 -7.50
C ASN A 7 16.37 -14.13 -6.47
N VAL A 8 15.88 -14.45 -5.26
CA VAL A 8 15.64 -13.46 -4.22
C VAL A 8 16.96 -13.01 -3.61
N ASN A 9 17.24 -11.70 -3.68
CA ASN A 9 18.31 -11.10 -2.89
C ASN A 9 17.74 -10.56 -1.57
N PHE A 10 17.99 -11.28 -0.47
CA PHE A 10 17.50 -10.94 0.87
C PHE A 10 18.26 -9.77 1.56
N GLU A 11 19.30 -9.23 0.94
CA GLU A 11 20.12 -8.13 1.49
C GLU A 11 19.76 -6.75 0.91
N ARG A 12 18.70 -6.68 0.09
CA ARG A 12 18.16 -5.41 -0.41
C ARG A 12 16.64 -5.46 -0.57
N ALA A 13 16.06 -4.27 -0.74
CA ALA A 13 14.66 -4.15 -1.13
C ALA A 13 14.42 -4.74 -2.53
N LEU A 14 13.22 -5.27 -2.71
CA LEU A 14 12.72 -5.75 -4.00
C LEU A 14 12.68 -4.61 -5.03
N LYS A 15 13.06 -4.95 -6.25
CA LYS A 15 12.98 -4.12 -7.44
C LYS A 15 11.91 -4.71 -8.37
N TYR A 16 11.41 -3.89 -9.30
CA TYR A 16 10.45 -4.36 -10.30
C TYR A 16 10.98 -5.56 -11.10
N THR A 17 12.28 -5.53 -11.42
CA THR A 17 12.97 -6.57 -12.20
C THR A 17 13.17 -7.88 -11.46
N ASP A 18 12.89 -7.92 -10.14
CA ASP A 18 12.91 -9.18 -9.39
C ASP A 18 11.58 -9.95 -9.59
N MET A 19 10.52 -9.27 -10.02
CA MET A 19 9.21 -9.86 -10.23
C MET A 19 9.03 -10.35 -11.65
N VAL A 20 8.38 -11.51 -11.76
CA VAL A 20 7.95 -12.09 -13.03
C VAL A 20 6.41 -12.03 -13.10
N PRO A 21 5.83 -11.52 -14.20
CA PRO A 21 4.40 -11.68 -14.46
C PRO A 21 4.04 -13.16 -14.59
N LEU A 22 3.10 -13.63 -13.79
CA LEU A 22 2.66 -15.03 -13.80
C LEU A 22 1.28 -15.18 -14.45
N LEU A 23 0.35 -14.31 -14.05
CA LEU A 23 -1.01 -14.29 -14.54
C LEU A 23 -1.57 -12.89 -14.38
N GLU A 24 -2.26 -12.44 -15.41
CA GLU A 24 -3.05 -11.23 -15.40
C GLU A 24 -4.46 -11.56 -15.85
N LYS A 25 -5.43 -11.40 -14.95
CA LYS A 25 -6.84 -11.65 -15.23
C LYS A 25 -7.71 -10.57 -14.61
N SER A 26 -8.74 -10.19 -15.35
CA SER A 26 -9.81 -9.30 -14.89
C SER A 26 -11.13 -10.06 -14.94
N LYS A 27 -11.97 -9.88 -13.92
CA LYS A 27 -13.34 -10.43 -13.85
C LYS A 27 -14.23 -9.44 -13.12
N LYS A 28 -15.53 -9.42 -13.45
CA LYS A 28 -16.53 -8.57 -12.75
C LYS A 28 -16.60 -8.86 -11.26
N ARG A 29 -16.40 -10.12 -10.86
CA ARG A 29 -16.39 -10.58 -9.47
C ARG A 29 -15.35 -11.68 -9.30
N TRP A 30 -14.64 -11.62 -8.18
CA TRP A 30 -13.74 -12.68 -7.73
C TRP A 30 -14.31 -13.34 -6.48
N THR A 31 -14.17 -14.66 -6.39
CA THR A 31 -14.46 -15.47 -5.21
C THR A 31 -13.23 -16.28 -4.83
N GLY A 32 -13.18 -16.80 -3.60
CA GLY A 32 -12.02 -17.59 -3.17
C GLY A 32 -11.84 -18.86 -3.99
N GLU A 33 -12.94 -19.45 -4.45
CA GLU A 33 -12.98 -20.61 -5.33
C GLU A 33 -12.37 -20.28 -6.70
N LEU A 34 -12.75 -19.14 -7.30
CA LEU A 34 -12.16 -18.70 -8.56
C LEU A 34 -10.65 -18.43 -8.42
N VAL A 35 -10.22 -17.86 -7.29
CA VAL A 35 -8.79 -17.67 -7.03
C VAL A 35 -8.08 -19.02 -6.91
N LYS A 36 -8.68 -20.00 -6.22
CA LYS A 36 -8.14 -21.37 -6.11
C LYS A 36 -7.95 -22.01 -7.48
N GLU A 37 -8.97 -21.97 -8.34
CA GLU A 37 -8.90 -22.55 -9.69
C GLU A 37 -7.77 -21.96 -10.53
N GLU A 38 -7.58 -20.64 -10.49
CA GLU A 38 -6.51 -19.98 -11.23
C GLU A 38 -5.13 -20.30 -10.64
N LEU A 39 -5.01 -20.43 -9.32
CA LEU A 39 -3.78 -20.87 -8.66
C LEU A 39 -3.44 -22.32 -8.99
N GLU A 40 -4.42 -23.22 -9.08
CA GLU A 40 -4.20 -24.61 -9.46
C GLU A 40 -3.74 -24.75 -10.91
N LYS A 41 -4.29 -23.94 -11.82
CA LYS A 41 -3.77 -23.85 -13.20
C LYS A 41 -2.32 -23.38 -13.20
N LEU A 42 -2.01 -22.32 -12.48
CA LEU A 42 -0.64 -21.80 -12.37
C LEU A 42 0.35 -22.81 -11.78
N LYS A 43 -0.06 -23.61 -10.80
CA LYS A 43 0.80 -24.66 -10.21
C LYS A 43 1.19 -25.73 -11.22
N LYS A 44 0.38 -26.01 -12.24
CA LYS A 44 0.72 -26.99 -13.29
C LYS A 44 1.92 -26.53 -14.11
N ASP A 45 2.01 -25.23 -14.39
CA ASP A 45 3.07 -24.66 -15.21
C ASP A 45 4.31 -24.25 -14.39
N LEU A 46 4.10 -23.75 -13.17
CA LEU A 46 5.16 -23.20 -12.32
C LEU A 46 5.76 -24.22 -11.34
N GLY A 47 5.02 -25.28 -11.02
CA GLY A 47 5.33 -26.20 -9.94
C GLY A 47 4.87 -25.67 -8.57
N GLY A 48 5.69 -25.94 -7.54
CA GLY A 48 5.38 -25.60 -6.14
C GLY A 48 5.43 -24.09 -5.84
N ILE A 49 4.49 -23.63 -5.00
CA ILE A 49 4.49 -22.26 -4.47
C ILE A 49 4.84 -22.31 -2.98
N SER A 50 6.01 -21.80 -2.62
CA SER A 50 6.49 -21.81 -1.22
C SER A 50 5.56 -21.05 -0.28
N TYR A 51 5.16 -19.83 -0.66
CA TYR A 51 4.22 -18.98 0.08
C TYR A 51 3.75 -17.81 -0.80
N ALA A 52 2.69 -17.13 -0.37
CA ALA A 52 2.19 -15.91 -0.98
C ALA A 52 2.25 -14.74 0.02
N ILE A 53 2.43 -13.53 -0.50
CA ILE A 53 2.46 -12.28 0.28
C ILE A 53 1.44 -11.32 -0.32
N GLY A 54 0.68 -10.66 0.54
CA GLY A 54 -0.22 -9.60 0.11
C GLY A 54 -1.13 -9.13 1.22
N ASP A 55 -2.12 -8.34 0.85
CA ASP A 55 -3.20 -7.99 1.77
C ASP A 55 -4.01 -9.22 2.19
N TYR A 56 -4.71 -9.13 3.32
CA TYR A 56 -5.64 -10.14 3.80
C TYR A 56 -7.05 -9.90 3.25
N GLY A 57 -7.17 -9.50 1.98
CA GLY A 57 -8.46 -9.45 1.30
C GLY A 57 -9.18 -10.80 1.44
N SER A 58 -10.43 -10.78 1.87
CA SER A 58 -11.17 -12.00 2.24
C SER A 58 -11.20 -13.05 1.13
N VAL A 59 -11.29 -12.60 -0.12
CA VAL A 59 -11.25 -13.44 -1.33
C VAL A 59 -9.88 -14.10 -1.53
N ILE A 60 -8.79 -13.32 -1.43
CA ILE A 60 -7.41 -13.82 -1.59
C ILE A 60 -7.07 -14.79 -0.46
N LYS A 61 -7.37 -14.41 0.79
CA LYS A 61 -7.17 -15.24 1.97
C LYS A 61 -7.90 -16.58 1.84
N LYS A 62 -9.17 -16.56 1.39
CA LYS A 62 -9.94 -17.79 1.16
C LYS A 62 -9.32 -18.64 0.05
N GLY A 63 -8.96 -18.04 -1.09
CA GLY A 63 -8.34 -18.76 -2.20
C GLY A 63 -7.01 -19.41 -1.83
N LEU A 64 -6.11 -18.68 -1.18
CA LEU A 64 -4.83 -19.22 -0.71
C LEU A 64 -5.01 -20.36 0.31
N LYS A 65 -5.94 -20.20 1.25
CA LYS A 65 -6.29 -21.27 2.21
C LYS A 65 -6.79 -22.52 1.50
N LEU A 66 -7.71 -22.38 0.53
CA LEU A 66 -8.25 -23.50 -0.25
C LEU A 66 -7.19 -24.17 -1.13
N SER A 67 -6.17 -23.42 -1.56
CA SER A 67 -5.04 -23.93 -2.34
C SER A 67 -3.89 -24.47 -1.48
N ASN A 68 -4.06 -24.53 -0.15
CA ASN A 68 -3.02 -24.91 0.82
C ASN A 68 -1.69 -24.14 0.63
N ILE A 69 -1.78 -22.84 0.33
CA ILE A 69 -0.61 -21.95 0.20
C ILE A 69 -0.52 -21.12 1.47
N LYS A 70 0.66 -21.15 2.11
CA LYS A 70 0.95 -20.32 3.27
C LYS A 70 0.88 -18.84 2.87
N HIS A 71 0.13 -18.05 3.63
CA HIS A 71 -0.10 -16.63 3.34
C HIS A 71 0.58 -15.78 4.42
N ILE A 72 1.60 -15.02 4.02
CA ILE A 72 2.23 -14.02 4.87
C ILE A 72 1.51 -12.69 4.66
N HIS A 73 0.98 -12.11 5.75
CA HIS A 73 0.39 -10.78 5.69
C HIS A 73 1.49 -9.76 5.40
N ASP A 74 1.27 -8.94 4.39
CA ASP A 74 2.09 -7.77 4.13
C ASP A 74 2.27 -6.92 5.41
N VAL A 75 3.53 -6.63 5.76
CA VAL A 75 3.87 -5.91 6.98
C VAL A 75 3.40 -4.46 6.98
N THR A 76 3.40 -3.79 5.83
CA THR A 76 2.95 -2.39 5.69
C THR A 76 1.44 -2.32 5.95
N HIS A 77 0.69 -3.26 5.39
CA HIS A 77 -0.74 -3.42 5.63
C HIS A 77 -1.06 -3.83 7.07
N LYS A 78 -0.35 -4.82 7.63
CA LYS A 78 -0.56 -5.22 9.03
C LYS A 78 -0.32 -4.05 9.98
N ILE A 79 0.77 -3.29 9.80
CA ILE A 79 1.03 -2.09 10.61
C ILE A 79 -0.10 -1.07 10.46
N ALA A 80 -0.57 -0.80 9.24
CA ALA A 80 -1.66 0.13 9.02
C ALA A 80 -2.95 -0.30 9.71
N LEU A 81 -3.26 -1.61 9.75
CA LEU A 81 -4.41 -2.15 10.48
C LEU A 81 -4.26 -2.01 12.00
N ILE A 82 -3.07 -2.24 12.55
CA ILE A 82 -2.79 -2.05 13.97
C ILE A 82 -2.97 -0.57 14.34
N VAL A 83 -2.37 0.34 13.56
CA VAL A 83 -2.50 1.79 13.75
C VAL A 83 -3.97 2.24 13.61
N GLU A 84 -4.70 1.70 12.63
CA GLU A 84 -6.13 1.96 12.48
C GLU A 84 -6.90 1.54 13.74
N LYS A 85 -6.66 0.33 14.26
CA LYS A 85 -7.32 -0.15 15.48
C LYS A 85 -7.05 0.75 16.69
N LEU A 86 -5.83 1.28 16.80
CA LEU A 86 -5.43 2.16 17.91
C LEU A 86 -6.03 3.57 17.85
N TYR A 87 -6.12 4.16 16.66
CA TYR A 87 -6.42 5.60 16.51
C TYR A 87 -7.79 5.90 15.88
N LYS A 88 -8.44 4.94 15.20
CA LYS A 88 -9.70 5.21 14.49
C LYS A 88 -10.83 5.70 15.40
N LYS A 89 -10.86 5.21 16.64
CA LYS A 89 -11.85 5.58 17.67
C LYS A 89 -11.27 6.46 18.77
N ASP A 90 -10.02 6.89 18.64
CA ASP A 90 -9.36 7.72 19.64
C ASP A 90 -9.87 9.16 19.53
N GLU A 91 -10.43 9.69 20.61
CA GLU A 91 -11.04 11.02 20.66
C GLU A 91 -10.01 12.11 20.33
N ARG A 92 -8.81 12.02 20.90
CA ARG A 92 -7.71 12.97 20.63
C ARG A 92 -7.34 12.99 19.14
N TYR A 93 -7.23 11.83 18.49
CA TYR A 93 -7.02 11.77 17.04
C TYR A 93 -8.17 12.39 16.25
N ILE A 94 -9.41 12.06 16.59
CA ILE A 94 -10.60 12.58 15.89
C ILE A 94 -10.65 14.10 15.99
N GLU A 95 -10.54 14.66 17.19
CA GLU A 95 -10.55 16.10 17.41
C GLU A 95 -9.37 16.80 16.73
N PHE A 96 -8.16 16.24 16.83
CA PHE A 96 -6.98 16.81 16.19
C PHE A 96 -7.16 16.92 14.67
N THR A 97 -7.69 15.87 14.03
CA THR A 97 -7.97 15.88 12.59
C THR A 97 -9.12 16.81 12.18
N GLN A 98 -10.12 16.99 13.05
CA GLN A 98 -11.18 17.98 12.85
C GLN A 98 -10.65 19.41 12.96
N ASN A 99 -9.82 19.70 13.96
CA ASN A 99 -9.21 21.01 14.15
C ASN A 99 -8.28 21.39 12.99
N MET A 100 -7.47 20.44 12.49
CA MET A 100 -6.73 20.64 11.24
C MET A 100 -7.65 20.93 10.05
N SER A 101 -8.81 20.25 9.96
CA SER A 101 -9.76 20.49 8.86
C SER A 101 -10.40 21.89 8.94
N LYS A 102 -10.80 22.31 10.14
CA LYS A 102 -11.31 23.67 10.40
C LYS A 102 -10.24 24.72 10.07
N MET A 103 -8.98 24.48 10.46
CA MET A 103 -7.85 25.38 10.17
C MET A 103 -7.60 25.50 8.66
N ARG A 104 -7.65 24.39 7.89
CA ARG A 104 -7.58 24.44 6.42
C ARG A 104 -8.61 25.37 5.83
N LEU A 105 -9.88 25.21 6.23
CA LEU A 105 -10.97 26.02 5.69
C LEU A 105 -10.80 27.50 6.02
N LYS A 106 -10.44 27.82 7.28
CA LYS A 106 -10.28 29.20 7.74
C LYS A 106 -9.07 29.93 7.14
N LEU A 107 -7.96 29.23 6.92
CA LEU A 107 -6.72 29.83 6.44
C LEU A 107 -6.58 29.81 4.92
N SER A 108 -7.46 29.09 4.22
CA SER A 108 -7.52 29.12 2.76
C SER A 108 -7.72 30.57 2.30
N GLN A 109 -6.83 31.06 1.43
CA GLN A 109 -6.84 32.46 0.94
C GLN A 109 -6.44 33.53 1.97
N SER A 110 -5.75 33.16 3.05
CA SER A 110 -5.14 34.11 4.00
C SER A 110 -3.65 34.35 3.73
N ASP A 111 -3.13 35.46 4.25
CA ASP A 111 -1.70 35.82 4.31
C ASP A 111 -0.82 34.80 5.05
N ILE A 112 -1.44 33.94 5.86
CA ILE A 112 -0.78 32.85 6.61
C ILE A 112 -1.08 31.46 6.01
N ALA A 113 -1.47 31.35 4.74
CA ALA A 113 -1.77 30.06 4.11
C ALA A 113 -0.59 29.05 4.10
N HIS A 114 0.65 29.50 4.30
CA HIS A 114 1.84 28.65 4.33
C HIS A 114 1.90 27.69 5.55
N ILE A 115 1.11 27.90 6.60
CA ILE A 115 1.01 27.01 7.77
C ILE A 115 -0.15 26.00 7.69
N ILE A 116 -0.85 25.94 6.57
CA ILE A 116 -2.04 25.08 6.43
C ILE A 116 -1.69 23.59 6.64
N PRO A 117 -2.47 22.85 7.46
CA PRO A 117 -2.21 21.44 7.68
C PRO A 117 -2.47 20.59 6.43
N PRO A 118 -1.66 19.56 6.20
CA PRO A 118 -1.78 18.70 5.03
C PRO A 118 -3.12 17.95 4.98
N LYS A 119 -3.63 17.71 3.77
CA LYS A 119 -4.87 16.97 3.55
C LYS A 119 -4.62 15.47 3.64
N GLN A 120 -5.21 14.81 4.64
CA GLN A 120 -5.15 13.35 4.73
C GLN A 120 -6.08 12.73 3.67
N ARG A 121 -5.59 11.69 2.99
CA ARG A 121 -6.40 10.91 2.03
C ARG A 121 -7.50 10.15 2.78
N LYS A 122 -8.66 9.93 2.13
CA LYS A 122 -9.74 9.10 2.70
C LYS A 122 -9.38 7.61 2.70
N LYS A 123 -8.81 7.11 1.59
CA LYS A 123 -8.32 5.74 1.45
C LYS A 123 -6.91 5.62 2.01
N SER A 124 -6.58 4.49 2.63
CA SER A 124 -5.25 4.18 3.17
C SER A 124 -4.68 5.25 4.13
N ARG A 125 -5.57 5.94 4.86
CA ARG A 125 -5.20 7.08 5.71
C ARG A 125 -4.24 6.73 6.85
N PHE A 126 -4.32 5.49 7.33
CA PHE A 126 -3.47 4.96 8.40
C PHE A 126 -2.11 4.46 7.90
N GLN A 127 -1.98 4.09 6.61
CA GLN A 127 -0.67 3.87 5.98
C GLN A 127 0.15 5.17 5.90
N ASN A 128 -0.51 6.32 5.79
CA ASN A 128 0.12 7.64 5.69
C ASN A 128 -0.18 8.55 6.89
N ILE A 129 -0.31 7.97 8.08
CA ILE A 129 -0.66 8.75 9.29
C ILE A 129 0.49 9.69 9.73
N ASN A 130 1.72 9.43 9.28
CA ASN A 130 2.88 10.27 9.58
C ASN A 130 2.68 11.73 9.13
N ILE A 131 1.92 11.96 8.07
CA ILE A 131 1.58 13.30 7.57
C ILE A 131 0.99 14.19 8.67
N ILE A 132 0.23 13.59 9.60
CA ILE A 132 -0.42 14.28 10.72
C ILE A 132 0.58 14.60 11.83
N SER A 133 1.35 13.60 12.26
CA SER A 133 2.32 13.76 13.35
C SER A 133 3.48 14.66 12.93
N ASP A 134 3.96 14.55 11.69
CA ASP A 134 5.02 15.40 11.13
C ASP A 134 4.59 16.88 11.12
N TYR A 135 3.34 17.16 10.75
CA TYR A 135 2.79 18.51 10.82
C TYR A 135 2.71 19.01 12.27
N GLY A 136 2.14 18.21 13.18
CA GLY A 136 2.03 18.58 14.59
C GLY A 136 3.40 18.90 15.21
N MET A 137 4.40 18.04 14.97
CA MET A 137 5.77 18.25 15.47
C MET A 137 6.41 19.53 14.90
N LYS A 138 6.18 19.84 13.62
CA LYS A 138 6.67 21.09 13.01
C LYS A 138 6.04 22.32 13.66
N ILE A 139 4.73 22.31 13.89
CA ILE A 139 4.03 23.42 14.56
C ILE A 139 4.49 23.56 16.01
N LEU A 140 4.62 22.46 16.77
CA LEU A 140 5.14 22.51 18.14
C LEU A 140 6.56 23.08 18.19
N LYS A 141 7.43 22.70 17.24
CA LYS A 141 8.79 23.25 17.12
C LYS A 141 8.79 24.73 16.78
N MET A 142 7.92 25.16 15.88
CA MET A 142 7.74 26.57 15.50
C MET A 142 7.29 27.40 16.71
N LEU A 143 6.28 26.93 17.45
CA LEU A 143 5.74 27.62 18.64
C LEU A 143 6.77 27.78 19.77
N LYS A 144 7.80 26.92 19.84
CA LYS A 144 8.90 27.04 20.81
C LYS A 144 9.93 28.10 20.44
N LYS A 145 10.12 28.40 19.16
CA LYS A 145 11.22 29.24 18.67
C LYS A 145 11.03 30.75 18.89
N GLN A 146 9.89 31.20 19.46
CA GLN A 146 9.51 32.60 19.72
C GLN A 146 9.54 33.57 18.52
N GLU A 147 10.21 33.24 17.42
CA GLU A 147 10.23 34.00 16.18
C GLU A 147 9.07 33.60 15.27
N LYS A 148 8.02 34.43 15.25
CA LYS A 148 7.20 34.86 14.10
C LYS A 148 5.74 35.13 14.51
N ILE A 149 5.30 36.36 14.19
CA ILE A 149 3.94 36.86 13.97
C ILE A 149 2.88 36.35 14.96
N GLU A 150 2.45 37.22 15.89
CA GLU A 150 1.34 37.04 16.85
C GLU A 150 0.16 36.23 16.26
N LYS A 151 -0.27 36.60 15.05
CA LYS A 151 -1.36 35.99 14.27
C LYS A 151 -1.16 34.49 14.00
N ILE A 152 0.06 34.04 13.70
CA ILE A 152 0.37 32.62 13.47
C ILE A 152 0.28 31.85 14.79
N ARG A 153 0.78 32.45 15.87
CA ARG A 153 0.75 31.86 17.21
C ARG A 153 -0.68 31.67 17.68
N GLU A 154 -1.54 32.68 17.56
CA GLU A 154 -2.96 32.59 17.90
C GLU A 154 -3.67 31.45 17.16
N LYS A 155 -3.49 31.36 15.83
CA LYS A 155 -4.18 30.35 15.00
C LYS A 155 -3.64 28.93 15.19
N SER A 156 -2.45 28.78 15.78
CA SER A 156 -1.78 27.48 15.98
C SER A 156 -1.71 27.04 17.43
N ASN A 157 -2.14 27.87 18.39
CA ASN A 157 -1.94 27.63 19.83
C ASN A 157 -2.66 26.35 20.32
N TRP A 158 -3.81 26.03 19.73
CA TRP A 158 -4.58 24.82 20.02
C TRP A 158 -3.76 23.52 19.87
N VAL A 159 -2.71 23.51 19.04
CA VAL A 159 -1.85 22.33 18.83
C VAL A 159 -1.11 21.95 20.12
N LYS A 160 -0.87 22.89 21.05
CA LYS A 160 -0.18 22.64 22.31
C LYS A 160 -0.94 21.68 23.23
N GLU A 161 -2.27 21.72 23.20
CA GLU A 161 -3.13 20.83 23.98
C GLU A 161 -2.96 19.37 23.56
N TYR A 162 -2.59 19.14 22.30
CA TYR A 162 -2.36 17.81 21.73
C TYR A 162 -0.88 17.39 21.75
N LYS A 163 0.01 18.11 22.46
CA LYS A 163 1.46 17.86 22.44
C LYS A 163 1.81 16.40 22.74
N GLU A 164 1.30 15.85 23.85
CA GLU A 164 1.59 14.47 24.27
C GLU A 164 1.10 13.44 23.24
N PHE A 165 -0.10 13.68 22.69
CA PHE A 165 -0.67 12.84 21.65
C PHE A 165 0.18 12.88 20.36
N ILE A 166 0.64 14.06 19.95
CA ILE A 166 1.48 14.24 18.76
C ILE A 166 2.83 13.55 18.96
N GLU A 167 3.45 13.70 20.14
CA GLU A 167 4.72 13.07 20.49
C GLU A 167 4.59 11.53 20.51
N GLU A 168 3.52 10.98 21.12
CA GLU A 168 3.20 9.55 21.06
C GLU A 168 3.05 9.06 19.61
N LEU A 169 2.18 9.72 18.84
CA LEU A 169 1.91 9.31 17.46
C LEU A 169 3.17 9.42 16.60
N SER A 170 4.01 10.43 16.82
CA SER A 170 5.30 10.59 16.13
C SER A 170 6.26 9.45 16.48
N LEU A 171 6.35 9.04 17.75
CA LEU A 171 7.18 7.92 18.18
C LEU A 171 6.75 6.59 17.53
N ILE A 172 5.45 6.28 17.53
CA ILE A 172 4.92 5.07 16.88
C ILE A 172 5.20 5.08 15.37
N ASN A 173 5.03 6.23 14.72
CA ASN A 173 5.34 6.39 13.29
C ASN A 173 6.82 6.20 12.99
N ASN A 174 7.71 6.81 13.77
CA ASN A 174 9.15 6.66 13.60
C ASN A 174 9.59 5.21 13.81
N SER A 175 9.02 4.51 14.80
CA SER A 175 9.26 3.08 15.01
C SER A 175 8.77 2.24 13.83
N THR A 176 7.56 2.53 13.33
CA THR A 176 6.99 1.89 12.13
C THR A 176 7.90 2.02 10.91
N LEU A 177 8.37 3.23 10.61
CA LEU A 177 9.25 3.49 9.45
C LEU A 177 10.59 2.75 9.59
N LYS A 178 11.15 2.70 10.80
CA LYS A 178 12.39 1.95 11.08
C LYS A 178 12.19 0.44 10.89
N ILE A 179 11.11 -0.12 11.42
CA ILE A 179 10.77 -1.54 11.28
C ILE A 179 10.59 -1.90 9.81
N GLN A 180 9.77 -1.15 9.07
CA GLN A 180 9.60 -1.37 7.64
C GLN A 180 10.92 -1.29 6.87
N LYS A 181 11.78 -0.30 7.19
CA LYS A 181 13.09 -0.15 6.55
C LYS A 181 14.00 -1.36 6.81
N ILE A 182 13.99 -1.91 8.02
CA ILE A 182 14.75 -3.11 8.37
C ILE A 182 14.23 -4.30 7.56
N LEU A 183 12.94 -4.58 7.63
CA LEU A 183 12.33 -5.76 7.01
C LEU A 183 12.35 -5.70 5.47
N LYS A 184 12.26 -4.50 4.88
CA LYS A 184 12.39 -4.30 3.44
C LYS A 184 13.82 -4.53 2.95
N LYS A 185 14.83 -4.16 3.74
CA LYS A 185 16.24 -4.21 3.29
C LYS A 185 16.98 -5.48 3.67
N GLN A 186 16.64 -6.09 4.80
CA GLN A 186 17.35 -7.25 5.36
C GLN A 186 16.44 -8.48 5.47
N SER A 187 15.25 -8.40 4.87
CA SER A 187 14.21 -9.42 4.93
C SER A 187 13.73 -9.74 6.36
N PHE A 188 12.70 -10.58 6.44
CA PHE A 188 12.19 -11.10 7.70
C PHE A 188 13.02 -12.32 8.10
N SER A 189 13.57 -12.30 9.32
CA SER A 189 14.39 -13.37 9.91
C SER A 189 14.39 -13.21 11.43
N ILE A 190 14.82 -14.24 12.17
CA ILE A 190 14.97 -14.15 13.64
C ILE A 190 15.84 -12.94 14.02
N LYS A 191 16.95 -12.72 13.31
CA LYS A 191 17.87 -11.58 13.54
C LYS A 191 17.20 -10.22 13.34
N THR A 192 16.42 -10.05 12.26
CA THR A 192 15.74 -8.78 11.99
C THR A 192 14.53 -8.56 12.89
N VAL A 193 13.84 -9.64 13.30
CA VAL A 193 12.78 -9.60 14.32
C VAL A 193 13.36 -9.09 15.65
N SER A 194 14.49 -9.61 16.13
CA SER A 194 15.12 -9.11 17.37
C SER A 194 15.46 -7.62 17.31
N LYS A 195 15.98 -7.13 16.17
CA LYS A 195 16.20 -5.68 15.96
C LYS A 195 14.88 -4.88 16.02
N CYS A 196 13.80 -5.43 15.47
CA CYS A 196 12.49 -4.79 15.52
C CYS A 196 11.92 -4.78 16.94
N LYS A 197 12.04 -5.88 17.70
CA LYS A 197 11.63 -5.97 19.11
C LYS A 197 12.32 -4.91 19.97
N TYR A 198 13.62 -4.69 19.78
CA TYR A 198 14.36 -3.61 20.46
C TYR A 198 13.85 -2.19 20.14
N ILE A 199 13.34 -1.95 18.92
CA ILE A 199 12.70 -0.68 18.58
C ILE A 199 11.36 -0.53 19.31
N LEU A 200 10.58 -1.61 19.39
CA LEU A 200 9.27 -1.65 20.02
C LEU A 200 9.36 -1.43 21.54
N GLU A 201 10.38 -1.96 22.21
CA GLU A 201 10.62 -1.78 23.66
C GLU A 201 10.75 -0.31 24.09
N LYS A 202 11.11 0.59 23.18
CA LYS A 202 11.24 2.03 23.43
C LYS A 202 9.89 2.74 23.48
N LEU A 203 8.82 2.10 23.02
CA LEU A 203 7.46 2.64 23.04
C LEU A 203 6.85 2.43 24.44
N LYS A 204 6.86 3.49 25.27
CA LYS A 204 6.43 3.41 26.68
C LYS A 204 4.97 3.83 26.92
N SER A 205 4.37 4.57 25.99
CA SER A 205 2.98 4.98 26.12
C SER A 205 2.02 3.79 26.05
N GLU A 206 0.79 3.95 26.51
CA GLU A 206 -0.22 2.88 26.49
C GLU A 206 -0.47 2.34 25.08
N LYS A 207 -0.74 3.23 24.10
CA LYS A 207 -0.89 2.81 22.69
C LYS A 207 0.41 2.28 22.10
N GLY A 208 1.56 2.77 22.55
CA GLY A 208 2.87 2.27 22.16
C GLY A 208 3.12 0.82 22.61
N LYS A 209 2.70 0.48 23.83
CA LYS A 209 2.76 -0.89 24.36
C LYS A 209 1.80 -1.81 23.62
N GLU A 210 0.56 -1.37 23.36
CA GLU A 210 -0.41 -2.15 22.59
C GLU A 210 0.03 -2.35 21.13
N PHE A 211 0.59 -1.33 20.49
CA PHE A 211 1.24 -1.46 19.18
C PHE A 211 2.34 -2.53 19.20
N SER A 212 3.22 -2.47 20.21
CA SER A 212 4.32 -3.41 20.37
C SER A 212 3.83 -4.85 20.56
N LYS A 213 2.78 -5.05 21.36
CA LYS A 213 2.13 -6.35 21.56
C LYS A 213 1.60 -6.92 20.25
N GLN A 214 0.84 -6.13 19.48
CA GLN A 214 0.26 -6.59 18.21
C GLN A 214 1.34 -6.86 17.15
N MET A 215 2.43 -6.10 17.14
CA MET A 215 3.57 -6.36 16.26
C MET A 215 4.36 -7.62 16.64
N ASN A 216 4.55 -7.87 17.94
CA ASN A 216 5.21 -9.10 18.41
C ASN A 216 4.38 -10.33 18.04
N SER A 217 3.07 -10.28 18.24
CA SER A 217 2.15 -11.33 17.80
C SER A 217 2.24 -11.57 16.29
N TYR A 218 2.35 -10.51 15.46
CA TYR A 218 2.59 -10.69 14.03
C TYR A 218 3.92 -11.39 13.73
N PHE A 219 5.00 -11.04 14.44
CA PHE A 219 6.29 -11.68 14.23
C PHE A 219 6.26 -13.17 14.61
N GLU A 220 5.59 -13.49 15.71
CA GLU A 220 5.38 -14.88 16.16
C GLU A 220 4.52 -15.67 15.16
N GLU A 221 3.39 -15.11 14.70
CA GLU A 221 2.55 -15.70 13.64
C GLU A 221 3.37 -16.06 12.38
N VAL A 222 4.28 -15.18 11.93
CA VAL A 222 5.09 -15.41 10.72
C VAL A 222 6.18 -16.46 10.95
N LEU A 223 6.83 -16.46 12.12
CA LEU A 223 7.84 -17.45 12.48
C LEU A 223 7.23 -18.86 12.60
N GLU A 224 6.07 -18.98 13.23
CA GLU A 224 5.34 -20.25 13.35
C GLU A 224 4.83 -20.76 12.01
N LEU A 225 4.41 -19.87 11.11
CA LEU A 225 3.93 -20.26 9.78
C LEU A 225 5.06 -20.84 8.91
N MET A 226 6.29 -20.36 9.09
CA MET A 226 7.43 -20.65 8.23
C MET A 226 8.69 -21.05 9.04
N PRO A 227 8.63 -22.14 9.84
CA PRO A 227 9.71 -22.51 10.75
C PRO A 227 11.00 -22.92 10.01
N ASP A 228 10.87 -23.50 8.82
CA ASP A 228 11.98 -24.04 8.03
C ASP A 228 12.68 -22.97 7.17
N LYS A 229 12.26 -21.70 7.25
CA LYS A 229 12.83 -20.62 6.43
C LYS A 229 13.63 -19.64 7.29
N GLU A 230 14.93 -19.55 7.01
CA GLU A 230 15.80 -18.58 7.68
C GLU A 230 15.47 -17.12 7.35
N LYS A 231 15.10 -16.86 6.08
CA LYS A 231 14.76 -15.53 5.57
C LYS A 231 13.52 -15.58 4.69
N LEU A 232 12.68 -14.54 4.83
CA LEU A 232 11.41 -14.41 4.13
C LEU A 232 11.21 -12.98 3.63
N ILE A 233 10.51 -12.83 2.51
CA ILE A 233 9.96 -11.54 2.11
C ILE A 233 8.61 -11.39 2.82
N CYS A 234 8.37 -10.25 3.47
CA CYS A 234 7.11 -9.96 4.17
C CYS A 234 6.43 -8.68 3.69
N THR A 235 6.79 -8.20 2.49
CA THR A 235 6.29 -6.96 1.90
C THR A 235 5.96 -7.17 0.42
N SER A 236 4.88 -6.54 0.01
CA SER A 236 4.28 -6.51 -1.32
C SER A 236 4.18 -5.08 -1.85
N ASP A 237 4.78 -4.10 -1.17
CA ASP A 237 4.81 -2.68 -1.56
C ASP A 237 5.27 -2.47 -3.01
N ILE A 238 6.15 -3.33 -3.54
CA ILE A 238 6.61 -3.25 -4.92
C ILE A 238 5.46 -3.49 -5.92
N ILE A 239 4.47 -4.32 -5.56
CA ILE A 239 3.25 -4.53 -6.34
C ILE A 239 2.39 -3.27 -6.29
N GLU A 240 2.18 -2.69 -5.11
CA GLU A 240 1.44 -1.41 -4.98
C GLU A 240 2.10 -0.29 -5.79
N SER A 241 3.43 -0.25 -5.78
CA SER A 241 4.22 0.69 -6.56
C SER A 241 4.05 0.48 -8.06
N ASN A 242 3.95 -0.79 -8.50
CA ASN A 242 3.68 -1.12 -9.90
C ASN A 242 2.26 -0.66 -10.32
N PHE A 243 1.25 -0.90 -9.48
CA PHE A 243 -0.09 -0.36 -9.68
C PHE A 243 -0.14 1.17 -9.62
N GLY A 244 0.76 1.80 -8.86
CA GLY A 244 0.94 3.25 -8.84
C GLY A 244 1.41 3.80 -10.19
N LYS A 245 2.40 3.17 -10.81
CA LYS A 245 2.83 3.51 -12.19
C LYS A 245 1.68 3.39 -13.19
N TYR A 246 0.93 2.29 -13.13
CA TYR A 246 -0.25 2.11 -13.98
C TYR A 246 -1.28 3.22 -13.81
N LYS A 247 -1.62 3.59 -12.56
CA LYS A 247 -2.58 4.68 -12.27
C LYS A 247 -2.11 6.03 -12.81
N ASN A 248 -0.83 6.33 -12.74
CA ASN A 248 -0.27 7.55 -13.31
C ASN A 248 -0.34 7.51 -14.85
N TYR A 249 -0.02 6.37 -15.46
CA TYR A 249 -0.08 6.17 -16.90
C TYR A 249 -1.49 6.38 -17.49
N ILE A 250 -2.53 5.96 -16.77
CA ILE A 250 -3.93 6.13 -17.21
C ILE A 250 -4.60 7.42 -16.72
N SER A 251 -3.88 8.29 -16.00
CA SER A 251 -4.49 9.41 -15.27
C SER A 251 -5.20 10.45 -16.14
N ASP A 252 -4.86 10.51 -17.43
CA ASP A 252 -5.51 11.37 -18.42
C ASP A 252 -6.89 10.85 -18.90
N ASN A 253 -7.21 9.58 -18.62
CA ASN A 253 -8.50 8.99 -18.97
C ASN A 253 -9.49 9.12 -17.80
N SER A 254 -10.31 10.17 -17.85
CA SER A 254 -11.28 10.53 -16.80
C SER A 254 -12.41 9.51 -16.57
N MET A 255 -12.66 8.58 -17.49
CA MET A 255 -13.62 7.49 -17.28
C MET A 255 -12.98 6.35 -16.48
N ALA A 256 -13.24 6.36 -15.17
CA ALA A 256 -12.75 5.38 -14.21
C ALA A 256 -13.15 3.93 -14.58
N GLY A 257 -12.23 3.18 -15.18
CA GLY A 257 -12.41 1.76 -15.49
C GLY A 257 -11.10 1.06 -15.84
N ILE A 258 -11.06 -0.27 -15.71
CA ILE A 258 -9.95 -1.08 -16.22
C ILE A 258 -10.15 -1.26 -17.72
N THR A 259 -9.14 -0.92 -18.51
CA THR A 259 -9.08 -1.17 -19.96
C THR A 259 -7.97 -2.18 -20.25
N ASN A 260 -7.80 -2.54 -21.52
CA ASN A 260 -6.70 -3.40 -21.95
C ASN A 260 -5.31 -2.80 -21.66
N LEU A 261 -5.22 -1.51 -21.30
CA LEU A 261 -3.99 -0.90 -20.80
C LEU A 261 -3.45 -1.56 -19.53
N VAL A 262 -4.27 -2.35 -18.83
CA VAL A 262 -3.82 -3.14 -17.68
C VAL A 262 -2.67 -4.08 -18.07
N LEU A 263 -2.65 -4.57 -19.32
CA LEU A 263 -1.56 -5.38 -19.91
C LEU A 263 -0.19 -4.70 -19.93
N CYS A 264 -0.11 -3.39 -19.64
CA CYS A 264 1.17 -2.70 -19.45
C CYS A 264 1.81 -3.00 -18.09
N ILE A 265 1.05 -3.46 -17.09
CA ILE A 265 1.53 -3.77 -15.74
C ILE A 265 2.66 -4.82 -15.75
N PRO A 266 2.54 -5.94 -16.50
CA PRO A 266 3.64 -6.87 -16.73
C PRO A 266 4.88 -6.20 -17.33
N ALA A 267 4.72 -5.36 -18.36
CA ALA A 267 5.83 -4.75 -19.08
C ALA A 267 6.69 -3.83 -18.18
N PHE A 268 6.10 -3.20 -17.15
CA PHE A 268 6.84 -2.39 -16.17
C PHE A 268 7.85 -3.16 -15.32
N THR A 269 7.78 -4.50 -15.33
CA THR A 269 8.64 -5.37 -14.53
C THR A 269 9.77 -6.02 -15.31
N LEU A 270 9.73 -5.93 -16.64
CA LEU A 270 10.69 -6.58 -17.52
C LEU A 270 11.74 -5.58 -18.00
N LYS A 271 12.98 -6.06 -18.15
CA LYS A 271 14.00 -5.35 -18.94
C LYS A 271 13.91 -5.88 -20.37
N LEU A 272 12.96 -5.35 -21.14
CA LEU A 272 12.76 -5.78 -22.51
C LEU A 272 13.93 -5.33 -23.39
N THR A 273 14.57 -6.29 -24.05
CA THR A 273 15.56 -6.07 -25.10
C THR A 273 14.89 -5.69 -26.42
N LYS A 274 15.66 -5.18 -27.38
CA LYS A 274 15.11 -4.82 -28.70
C LYS A 274 14.56 -6.06 -29.42
N GLU A 275 15.26 -7.18 -29.26
CA GLU A 275 14.93 -8.47 -29.85
C GLU A 275 13.61 -9.00 -29.28
N GLU A 276 13.43 -8.97 -27.95
CA GLU A 276 12.17 -9.37 -27.30
C GLU A 276 11.00 -8.46 -27.70
N ILE A 277 11.23 -7.15 -27.84
CA ILE A 277 10.19 -6.22 -28.30
C ILE A 277 9.79 -6.55 -29.75
N LYS A 278 10.77 -6.78 -30.62
CA LYS A 278 10.53 -7.16 -32.01
C LYS A 278 9.73 -8.46 -32.09
N GLU A 279 10.17 -9.49 -31.37
CA GLU A 279 9.50 -10.78 -31.32
C GLU A 279 8.06 -10.65 -30.80
N ALA A 280 7.84 -9.86 -29.74
CA ALA A 280 6.51 -9.63 -29.19
C ALA A 280 5.58 -8.93 -30.21
N LEU A 281 6.08 -7.93 -30.95
CA LEU A 281 5.33 -7.23 -31.98
C LEU A 281 5.02 -8.11 -33.20
N GLU A 282 5.93 -9.02 -33.56
CA GLU A 282 5.74 -9.96 -34.67
C GLU A 282 4.75 -11.09 -34.32
N LYS A 283 4.76 -11.55 -33.06
CA LYS A 283 3.91 -12.66 -32.60
C LYS A 283 2.52 -12.24 -32.14
N THR A 284 2.36 -11.01 -31.64
CA THR A 284 1.10 -10.54 -31.05
C THR A 284 0.36 -9.62 -32.01
N LYS A 285 -0.82 -10.05 -32.45
CA LYS A 285 -1.67 -9.27 -33.34
C LYS A 285 -2.69 -8.46 -32.56
N MET A 286 -3.22 -7.41 -33.19
CA MET A 286 -4.30 -6.59 -32.60
C MET A 286 -5.53 -7.43 -32.24
N ILE A 287 -5.84 -8.47 -33.03
CA ILE A 287 -6.96 -9.38 -32.77
C ILE A 287 -6.80 -10.15 -31.45
N ASP A 288 -5.56 -10.45 -31.03
CA ASP A 288 -5.29 -11.15 -29.77
C ASP A 288 -5.64 -10.25 -28.59
N ILE A 289 -5.27 -8.96 -28.67
CA ILE A 289 -5.61 -7.94 -27.66
C ILE A 289 -7.12 -7.75 -27.59
N GLU A 290 -7.81 -7.69 -28.74
CA GLU A 290 -9.27 -7.56 -28.78
C GLU A 290 -9.97 -8.76 -28.15
N ASN A 291 -9.54 -9.98 -28.49
CA ASN A 291 -10.09 -11.22 -27.94
C ASN A 291 -9.87 -11.28 -26.43
N TRP A 292 -8.65 -11.00 -25.97
CA TRP A 292 -8.34 -10.91 -24.54
C TRP A 292 -9.23 -9.88 -23.83
N THR A 293 -9.43 -8.72 -24.45
CA THR A 293 -10.28 -7.64 -23.90
C THR A 293 -11.73 -8.09 -23.80
N LYS A 294 -12.28 -8.74 -24.83
CA LYS A 294 -13.65 -9.27 -24.82
C LYS A 294 -13.84 -10.30 -23.70
N GLU A 295 -12.88 -11.20 -23.52
CA GLU A 295 -12.94 -12.28 -22.52
C GLU A 295 -12.76 -11.76 -21.07
N ASN A 296 -11.78 -10.88 -20.83
CA ASN A 296 -11.37 -10.50 -19.46
C ASN A 296 -11.98 -9.18 -18.97
N ILE A 297 -12.35 -8.27 -19.87
CA ILE A 297 -12.89 -6.94 -19.51
C ILE A 297 -14.34 -6.79 -19.97
N GLY A 298 -14.64 -7.24 -21.19
CA GLY A 298 -15.91 -7.01 -21.86
C GLY A 298 -16.09 -5.54 -22.25
N SER A 299 -17.34 -5.07 -22.31
CA SER A 299 -17.64 -3.67 -22.67
C SER A 299 -17.23 -2.69 -21.57
N THR A 300 -16.24 -1.84 -21.87
CA THR A 300 -15.75 -0.75 -21.00
C THR A 300 -16.85 0.27 -20.71
N LEU A 301 -16.73 1.01 -19.60
CA LEU A 301 -17.70 2.05 -19.25
C LEU A 301 -17.79 3.16 -20.31
N LEU A 302 -16.66 3.52 -20.92
CA LEU A 302 -16.64 4.47 -22.03
C LEU A 302 -17.44 3.96 -23.23
N LYS A 303 -17.27 2.67 -23.59
CA LYS A 303 -18.04 2.05 -24.67
C LYS A 303 -19.53 2.04 -24.34
N ARG A 304 -19.92 1.55 -23.15
CA ARG A 304 -21.32 1.56 -22.70
C ARG A 304 -21.92 2.96 -22.68
N ARG A 305 -21.14 3.97 -22.28
CA ARG A 305 -21.57 5.37 -22.29
C ARG A 305 -21.80 5.87 -23.71
N ARG A 306 -20.91 5.56 -24.66
CA ARG A 306 -21.11 5.88 -26.07
C ARG A 306 -22.30 5.13 -26.65
N ASP A 307 -22.50 3.86 -26.31
CA ASP A 307 -23.64 3.09 -26.81
C ASP A 307 -24.97 3.63 -26.23
N ALA A 308 -24.96 4.09 -24.97
CA ALA A 308 -26.16 4.62 -24.30
C ALA A 308 -26.46 6.09 -24.62
N LEU A 309 -25.44 6.92 -24.89
CA LEU A 309 -25.57 8.37 -25.10
C LEU A 309 -25.24 8.81 -26.53
N GLY A 310 -24.72 7.90 -27.35
CA GLY A 310 -24.21 8.18 -28.70
C GLY A 310 -25.21 7.79 -29.76
N THR A 311 -26.32 8.53 -29.82
CA THR A 311 -27.03 8.97 -31.04
C THR A 311 -28.23 9.83 -30.65
N GLN A 312 -28.00 11.12 -30.40
CA GLN A 312 -28.92 12.17 -30.85
C GLN A 312 -28.05 13.26 -31.46
N LYS A 313 -27.97 13.29 -32.80
CA LYS A 313 -27.72 14.57 -33.47
C LYS A 313 -28.94 15.42 -33.10
N VAL A 314 -28.74 16.39 -32.22
CA VAL A 314 -29.71 17.47 -32.04
C VAL A 314 -29.78 18.15 -33.40
N ALA A 315 -30.91 17.97 -34.08
CA ALA A 315 -31.25 18.70 -35.29
C ALA A 315 -31.51 20.16 -34.94
#